data_AF-A0A0G1DHD2-F1
#
_entry.id   AF-A0A0G1DHD2-F1
#
_cell.length_a   1.000
_cell.length_b   1.000
_cell.length_c   1.000
_cell.angle_alpha   90.00
_cell.angle_beta   90.00
_cell.angle_gamma   90.00
#
_symmetry.space_group_name_H-M   'P 1'
#
loop_
_entity.id
_entity.type
_entity.pdbx_description
1 polymer ?
#
loop_
_entity_poly.entity_id
_entity_poly.type
_entity_poly.pdbx_seq_one_letter_code
_entity_poly.pdbx_strand_id
1 'polypeptide(L)'
;MIKERASEYPRYSDEWFLDLYFQYGSVDEMIKAHNNSLPISQAQLHRVIKKRGIIKAAGRHASMAEVINFFAEKAIDPHIPLEKLYYEKMPHTFRTSVQTLHRIYKSIETKAVRRSGVALVITPEGNPEMVLCGKELKNSQTTLLMGYAKKKEDREDSVLRVLQQEFSKELAINGKMGRNGEFVKQVVVDKEPFMFLDITDVRVMVFRLMLPDKLCNLSICSSHKVANHAFVPLEALEGDRNLREGVVEILRGYGEYLGSKNHLYEPRISSSRINEKLLAFVEARG
;
A
#
# COMPACT_ATOMS: atom_id res chain seq x y z
N MET A 1 -0.66 -27.34 -0.57
CA MET A 1 -1.28 -26.92 -1.85
C MET A 1 -1.99 -25.59 -1.62
N ILE A 2 -1.48 -24.50 -2.17
CA ILE A 2 -2.23 -23.24 -2.23
C ILE A 2 -3.30 -23.46 -3.31
N LYS A 3 -4.59 -23.37 -2.97
CA LYS A 3 -5.65 -23.36 -3.98
C LYS A 3 -5.40 -22.16 -4.90
N GLU A 4 -5.08 -22.41 -6.17
CA GLU A 4 -5.09 -21.37 -7.19
C GLU A 4 -6.47 -20.70 -7.15
N ARG A 5 -6.51 -19.38 -6.93
CA ARG A 5 -7.69 -18.60 -7.35
C ARG A 5 -7.76 -18.74 -8.86
N ALA A 6 -8.92 -19.09 -9.40
CA ALA A 6 -9.11 -19.16 -10.85
C ALA A 6 -8.74 -17.80 -11.45
N SER A 7 -7.69 -17.76 -12.27
CA SER A 7 -7.34 -16.58 -13.04
C SER A 7 -8.30 -16.50 -14.22
N GLU A 8 -8.74 -15.29 -14.55
CA GLU A 8 -9.63 -15.03 -15.69
C GLU A 8 -8.89 -15.11 -17.04
N TYR A 9 -7.54 -15.19 -16.99
CA TYR A 9 -6.69 -15.23 -18.17
C TYR A 9 -6.35 -16.67 -18.58
N PRO A 10 -6.21 -16.94 -19.91
CA PRO A 10 -5.75 -18.23 -20.40
C PRO A 10 -4.43 -18.63 -19.77
N ARG A 11 -4.35 -19.88 -19.29
CA ARG A 11 -3.16 -20.39 -18.60
C ARG A 11 -1.91 -20.22 -19.48
N TYR A 12 -0.84 -19.70 -18.86
CA TYR A 12 0.44 -19.41 -19.50
C TYR A 12 0.45 -18.28 -20.54
N SER A 13 -0.60 -17.47 -20.63
CA SER A 13 -0.53 -16.20 -21.37
C SER A 13 0.34 -15.17 -20.63
N ASP A 14 0.77 -14.12 -21.33
CA ASP A 14 1.47 -12.99 -20.71
C ASP A 14 0.63 -12.40 -19.56
N GLU A 15 -0.68 -12.24 -19.77
CA GLU A 15 -1.63 -11.72 -18.79
C GLU A 15 -1.74 -12.61 -17.56
N TRP A 16 -1.78 -13.93 -17.74
CA TRP A 16 -1.79 -14.89 -16.63
C TRP A 16 -0.53 -14.76 -15.77
N PHE A 17 0.66 -14.65 -16.39
CA PHE A 17 1.91 -14.45 -15.64
C PHE A 17 1.93 -13.11 -14.90
N LEU A 18 1.32 -12.07 -15.46
CA LEU A 18 1.23 -10.77 -14.80
C LEU A 18 0.23 -10.77 -13.65
N ASP A 19 -0.90 -11.47 -13.79
CA ASP A 19 -1.87 -11.66 -12.70
C ASP A 19 -1.22 -12.42 -11.52
N LEU A 20 -0.45 -13.48 -11.79
CA LEU A 20 0.35 -14.15 -10.78
C LEU A 20 1.39 -13.20 -10.16
N TYR A 21 2.08 -12.40 -10.98
CA TYR A 21 3.04 -11.43 -10.46
C TYR A 21 2.38 -10.43 -9.49
N PHE A 22 1.17 -9.94 -9.78
CA PHE A 22 0.42 -9.07 -8.87
C PHE A 22 -0.05 -9.80 -7.60
N GLN A 23 -0.39 -11.09 -7.71
CA GLN A 23 -0.79 -11.93 -6.57
C GLN A 23 0.38 -12.18 -5.60
N TYR A 24 1.57 -12.49 -6.13
CA TYR A 24 2.74 -12.86 -5.33
C TYR A 24 3.67 -11.68 -5.01
N GLY A 25 3.55 -10.56 -5.74
CA GLY A 25 4.29 -9.31 -5.52
C GLY A 25 5.74 -9.33 -6.01
N SER A 26 6.31 -10.49 -6.37
CA SER A 26 7.62 -10.57 -7.00
C SER A 26 7.76 -11.81 -7.88
N VAL A 27 8.71 -11.77 -8.82
CA VAL A 27 9.02 -12.92 -9.67
C VAL A 27 9.55 -14.09 -8.86
N ASP A 28 10.41 -13.84 -7.87
CA ASP A 28 10.99 -14.91 -7.05
C ASP A 28 9.92 -15.61 -6.19
N GLU A 29 9.02 -14.86 -5.57
CA GLU A 29 7.91 -15.43 -4.78
C GLU A 29 6.93 -16.22 -5.66
N MET A 30 6.64 -15.71 -6.86
CA MET A 30 5.80 -16.41 -7.82
C MET A 30 6.42 -17.74 -8.25
N ILE A 31 7.72 -17.77 -8.58
CA ILE A 31 8.43 -18.99 -8.98
C ILE A 31 8.49 -19.99 -7.81
N LYS A 32 8.83 -19.52 -6.60
CA LYS A 32 8.87 -20.35 -5.39
C LYS A 32 7.51 -20.96 -5.06
N ALA A 33 6.44 -20.18 -5.16
CA ALA A 33 5.08 -20.66 -4.89
C ALA A 33 4.62 -21.78 -5.84
N HIS A 34 5.25 -21.88 -7.02
CA HIS A 34 5.01 -22.93 -7.99
C HIS A 34 6.16 -23.96 -8.05
N ASN A 35 6.96 -24.10 -7.00
CA ASN A 35 8.05 -25.09 -6.92
C ASN A 35 9.00 -25.08 -8.14
N ASN A 36 9.28 -23.90 -8.70
CA ASN A 36 10.09 -23.73 -9.91
C ASN A 36 9.54 -24.43 -11.17
N SER A 37 8.24 -24.75 -11.23
CA SER A 37 7.62 -25.51 -12.32
C SER A 37 6.91 -24.65 -13.38
N LEU A 38 7.10 -23.33 -13.37
CA LEU A 38 6.48 -22.44 -14.35
C LEU A 38 7.15 -22.62 -15.72
N PRO A 39 6.39 -22.75 -16.83
CA PRO A 39 6.94 -22.98 -18.16
C PRO A 39 7.47 -21.68 -18.82
N ILE A 40 8.14 -20.84 -18.03
CA ILE A 40 8.70 -19.57 -18.47
C ILE A 40 9.98 -19.28 -17.67
N SER A 41 11.01 -18.78 -18.33
CA SER A 41 12.23 -18.39 -17.65
C SER A 41 12.03 -17.10 -16.85
N GLN A 42 12.81 -16.94 -15.77
CA GLN A 42 12.83 -15.71 -14.98
C GLN A 42 13.14 -14.46 -15.83
N ALA A 43 14.03 -14.61 -16.80
CA ALA A 43 14.37 -13.53 -17.74
C ALA A 43 13.17 -13.14 -18.61
N GLN A 44 12.41 -14.12 -19.10
CA GLN A 44 11.24 -13.86 -19.93
C GLN A 44 10.11 -13.22 -19.10
N LEU A 45 9.90 -13.63 -17.85
CA LEU A 45 8.96 -12.96 -16.93
C LEU A 45 9.30 -11.49 -16.73
N HIS A 46 10.58 -11.16 -16.52
CA HIS A 46 11.00 -9.77 -16.41
C HIS A 46 10.80 -8.98 -17.71
N ARG A 47 10.91 -9.62 -18.89
CA ARG A 47 10.59 -8.99 -20.17
C ARG A 47 9.10 -8.70 -20.30
N VAL A 48 8.23 -9.65 -19.94
CA VAL A 48 6.76 -9.47 -19.97
C VAL A 48 6.33 -8.31 -19.07
N ILE A 49 6.83 -8.26 -17.83
CA ILE A 49 6.59 -7.16 -16.88
C ILE A 49 7.02 -5.82 -17.47
N LYS A 50 8.24 -5.75 -18.03
CA LYS A 50 8.78 -4.51 -18.61
C LYS A 50 7.98 -4.07 -19.85
N LYS A 51 7.60 -5.03 -20.71
CA LYS A 51 6.84 -4.77 -21.94
C LYS A 51 5.48 -4.12 -21.66
N ARG A 52 4.81 -4.49 -20.56
CA ARG A 52 3.55 -3.87 -20.14
C ARG A 52 3.72 -2.57 -19.32
N GLY A 53 4.96 -2.13 -19.08
CA GLY A 53 5.22 -0.91 -18.30
C GLY A 53 4.94 -1.07 -16.80
N ILE A 54 4.96 -2.31 -16.29
CA ILE A 54 4.70 -2.59 -14.88
C ILE A 54 5.93 -2.21 -14.04
N ILE A 55 5.69 -1.42 -13.00
CA ILE A 55 6.69 -0.98 -12.04
C ILE A 55 6.87 -2.08 -10.99
N LYS A 56 8.04 -2.73 -11.00
CA LYS A 56 8.36 -3.86 -10.11
C LYS A 56 8.22 -3.46 -8.64
N ALA A 57 7.59 -4.27 -7.79
CA ALA A 57 7.32 -3.97 -6.38
C ALA A 57 8.55 -3.54 -5.56
N ALA A 58 8.30 -2.80 -4.47
CA ALA A 58 9.36 -2.24 -3.61
C ALA A 58 9.43 -3.08 -2.34
N GLY A 59 10.65 -3.33 -1.87
CA GLY A 59 10.88 -4.06 -0.64
C GLY A 59 10.99 -5.57 -0.82
N ARG A 60 11.52 -6.22 0.21
CA ARG A 60 11.63 -7.69 0.33
C ARG A 60 10.51 -8.22 1.21
N HIS A 61 9.92 -9.34 0.81
CA HIS A 61 9.11 -10.36 1.52
C HIS A 61 8.01 -9.96 2.55
N ALA A 62 7.99 -8.75 3.09
CA ALA A 62 7.05 -8.30 4.10
C ALA A 62 6.03 -7.33 3.50
N SER A 63 4.74 -7.58 3.76
CA SER A 63 3.66 -6.68 3.37
C SER A 63 3.59 -5.50 4.34
N MET A 64 3.42 -4.28 3.82
CA MET A 64 3.23 -3.08 4.65
C MET A 64 2.01 -3.24 5.57
N ALA A 65 0.89 -3.73 5.03
CA ALA A 65 -0.32 -4.04 5.78
C ALA A 65 -0.06 -5.04 6.91
N GLU A 66 0.67 -6.13 6.65
CA GLU A 66 1.01 -7.12 7.69
C GLU A 66 1.80 -6.49 8.83
N VAL A 67 2.80 -5.67 8.51
CA VAL A 67 3.64 -5.00 9.50
C VAL A 67 2.81 -4.02 10.33
N ILE A 68 1.98 -3.20 9.68
CA ILE A 68 1.10 -2.25 10.37
C ILE A 68 0.16 -2.99 11.32
N ASN A 69 -0.52 -4.04 10.84
CA ASN A 69 -1.44 -4.83 11.65
C ASN A 69 -0.76 -5.50 12.84
N PHE A 70 0.44 -6.05 12.65
CA PHE A 70 1.22 -6.63 13.75
C PHE A 70 1.52 -5.59 14.83
N PHE A 71 1.98 -4.39 14.44
CA PHE A 71 2.32 -3.35 15.42
C PHE A 71 1.10 -2.63 15.99
N ALA A 72 -0.04 -2.63 15.31
CA ALA A 72 -1.31 -2.21 15.87
C ALA A 72 -1.69 -3.10 17.07
N GLU A 73 -1.64 -4.42 16.90
CA GLU A 73 -1.87 -5.39 17.98
C GLU A 73 -0.85 -5.22 19.12
N LYS A 74 0.43 -4.99 18.77
CA LYS A 74 1.48 -4.72 19.76
C LYS A 74 1.23 -3.41 20.54
N ALA A 75 0.64 -2.41 19.92
CA ALA A 75 0.31 -1.14 20.57
C ALA A 75 -0.91 -1.23 21.49
N ILE A 76 -1.79 -2.22 21.28
CA ILE A 76 -2.91 -2.54 22.20
C ILE A 76 -2.39 -3.20 23.47
N ASP A 77 -1.42 -4.12 23.35
CA ASP A 77 -0.74 -4.77 24.48
C ASP A 77 0.78 -4.54 24.41
N PRO A 78 1.29 -3.40 24.90
CA PRO A 78 2.72 -3.10 24.85
C PRO A 78 3.59 -4.02 25.71
N HIS A 79 3.01 -4.80 26.63
CA HIS A 79 3.78 -5.71 27.47
C HIS A 79 4.03 -7.09 26.84
N ILE A 80 3.20 -7.52 25.88
CA ILE A 80 3.37 -8.82 25.23
C ILE A 80 4.74 -8.93 24.52
N PRO A 81 5.53 -10.00 24.73
CA PRO A 81 6.72 -10.26 23.93
C PRO A 81 6.39 -10.41 22.45
N LEU A 82 7.30 -9.99 21.56
CA LEU A 82 7.08 -10.05 20.10
C LEU A 82 6.86 -11.47 19.61
N GLU A 83 7.60 -12.44 20.14
CA GLU A 83 7.48 -13.87 19.83
C GLU A 83 6.11 -14.39 20.22
N LYS A 84 5.65 -14.02 21.42
CA LYS A 84 4.34 -14.45 21.93
C LYS A 84 3.22 -13.92 21.03
N LEU A 85 3.27 -12.62 20.71
CA LEU A 85 2.33 -12.01 19.77
C LEU A 85 2.34 -12.70 18.39
N TYR A 86 3.54 -12.99 17.88
CA TYR A 86 3.73 -13.64 16.58
C TYR A 86 3.12 -15.05 16.53
N TYR A 87 3.42 -15.90 17.51
CA TYR A 87 2.97 -17.30 17.47
C TYR A 87 1.51 -17.47 17.93
N GLU A 88 0.98 -16.58 18.77
CA GLU A 88 -0.36 -16.73 19.34
C GLU A 88 -1.45 -15.94 18.61
N LYS A 89 -1.13 -14.76 18.05
CA LYS A 89 -2.15 -13.86 17.48
C LYS A 89 -2.08 -13.68 15.96
N MET A 90 -0.96 -14.01 15.32
CA MET A 90 -0.83 -13.81 13.87
C MET A 90 -1.40 -15.00 13.09
N PRO A 91 -2.08 -14.75 11.96
CA PRO A 91 -2.62 -15.83 11.15
C PRO A 91 -1.50 -16.66 10.51
N HIS A 92 -1.77 -17.94 10.22
CA HIS A 92 -0.82 -18.82 9.51
C HIS A 92 -0.40 -18.30 8.12
N THR A 93 -1.14 -17.34 7.56
CA THR A 93 -0.83 -16.68 6.28
C THR A 93 0.14 -15.52 6.42
N PHE A 94 0.52 -15.14 7.65
CA PHE A 94 1.50 -14.09 7.93
C PHE A 94 2.88 -14.46 7.43
N ARG A 95 3.47 -13.64 6.56
CA ARG A 95 4.74 -13.97 5.88
C ARG A 95 5.97 -13.26 6.43
N THR A 96 5.77 -12.18 7.18
CA THR A 96 6.88 -11.39 7.70
C THR A 96 7.60 -12.15 8.81
N SER A 97 8.93 -12.29 8.77
CA SER A 97 9.65 -13.07 9.78
C SER A 97 9.78 -12.35 11.13
N VAL A 98 9.85 -13.10 12.22
CA VAL A 98 10.09 -12.58 13.58
C VAL A 98 11.34 -11.69 13.64
N GLN A 99 12.43 -12.09 12.98
CA GLN A 99 13.67 -11.29 12.94
C GLN A 99 13.46 -9.94 12.25
N THR A 100 12.59 -9.89 11.23
CA THR A 100 12.22 -8.65 10.56
C THR A 100 11.41 -7.76 11.50
N LEU A 101 10.47 -8.32 12.25
CA LEU A 101 9.68 -7.58 13.25
C LEU A 101 10.56 -6.99 14.35
N HIS A 102 11.51 -7.74 14.91
CA HIS A 102 12.48 -7.21 15.88
C HIS A 102 13.27 -6.02 15.36
N ARG A 103 13.74 -6.09 14.11
CA ARG A 103 14.45 -4.97 13.49
C ARG A 103 13.58 -3.72 13.33
N ILE A 104 12.30 -3.91 12.98
CA ILE A 104 11.35 -2.81 12.85
C ILE A 104 11.06 -2.22 14.22
N TYR A 105 10.81 -3.06 15.22
CA TYR A 105 10.54 -2.62 16.59
C TYR A 105 11.71 -1.80 17.17
N LYS A 106 12.94 -2.28 17.01
CA LYS A 106 14.14 -1.49 17.38
C LYS A 106 14.24 -0.16 16.64
N SER A 107 13.80 -0.11 15.38
CA SER A 107 13.77 1.14 14.61
C SER A 107 12.71 2.11 15.15
N ILE A 108 11.56 1.60 15.59
CA ILE A 108 10.54 2.38 16.30
C ILE A 108 11.13 2.93 17.61
N GLU A 109 11.74 2.11 18.45
CA GLU A 109 12.37 2.51 19.73
C GLU A 109 13.39 3.63 19.55
N THR A 110 14.20 3.53 18.49
CA THR A 110 15.25 4.52 18.15
C THR A 110 14.73 5.70 17.32
N LYS A 111 13.42 5.81 17.07
CA LYS A 111 12.79 6.82 16.20
C LYS A 111 13.43 6.88 14.80
N ALA A 112 13.97 5.75 14.33
CA ALA A 112 14.72 5.66 13.09
C ALA A 112 13.83 5.24 11.91
N VAL A 113 13.72 6.12 10.92
CA VAL A 113 13.09 5.82 9.63
C VAL A 113 14.10 5.11 8.73
N ARG A 114 13.79 3.88 8.32
CA ARG A 114 14.67 3.06 7.46
C ARG A 114 14.11 2.81 6.07
N ARG A 115 12.80 2.92 5.91
CA ARG A 115 12.08 2.58 4.67
C ARG A 115 11.25 3.76 4.20
N SER A 116 10.90 3.73 2.91
CA SER A 116 10.04 4.73 2.28
C SER A 116 8.76 4.08 1.78
N GLY A 117 7.66 4.82 1.85
CA GLY A 117 6.35 4.42 1.35
C GLY A 117 5.68 5.55 0.59
N VAL A 118 4.62 5.20 -0.12
CA VAL A 118 3.70 6.14 -0.77
C VAL A 118 2.27 5.76 -0.41
N ALA A 119 1.45 6.76 -0.11
CA ALA A 119 0.01 6.62 0.00
C ALA A 119 -0.68 7.64 -0.92
N LEU A 120 -1.88 7.29 -1.37
CA LEU A 120 -2.68 8.11 -2.29
C LEU A 120 -4.01 8.45 -1.65
N VAL A 121 -4.32 9.75 -1.59
CA VAL A 121 -5.68 10.25 -1.41
C VAL A 121 -6.23 10.54 -2.80
N ILE A 122 -7.12 9.66 -3.26
CA ILE A 122 -7.68 9.71 -4.60
C ILE A 122 -9.09 10.31 -4.52
N THR A 123 -9.37 11.38 -5.24
CA THR A 123 -10.68 12.05 -5.25
C THR A 123 -11.24 12.19 -6.67
N PRO A 124 -12.57 12.23 -6.85
CA PRO A 124 -13.15 12.67 -8.11
C PRO A 124 -12.77 14.12 -8.44
N GLU A 125 -12.74 14.44 -9.73
CA GLU A 125 -12.69 15.81 -10.22
C GLU A 125 -13.94 16.57 -9.76
N GLY A 126 -13.76 17.83 -9.34
CA GLY A 126 -14.86 18.65 -8.82
C GLY A 126 -15.41 18.28 -7.44
N ASN A 127 -15.01 17.15 -6.84
CA ASN A 127 -15.45 16.76 -5.50
C ASN A 127 -14.28 16.28 -4.61
N PRO A 128 -13.51 17.22 -4.02
CA PRO A 128 -12.35 16.89 -3.20
C PRO A 128 -12.69 16.27 -1.84
N GLU A 129 -13.96 16.32 -1.40
CA GLU A 129 -14.37 15.75 -0.12
C GLU A 129 -14.75 14.27 -0.20
N MET A 130 -14.78 13.71 -1.42
CA MET A 130 -15.00 12.27 -1.64
C MET A 130 -13.66 11.57 -1.85
N VAL A 131 -13.33 10.60 -1.00
CA VAL A 131 -12.06 9.88 -1.04
C VAL A 131 -12.29 8.42 -1.42
N LEU A 132 -11.53 7.93 -2.40
CA LEU A 132 -11.51 6.51 -2.77
C LEU A 132 -10.86 5.71 -1.64
N CYS A 133 -11.65 4.85 -1.04
CA CYS A 133 -11.22 3.86 -0.06
C CYS A 133 -11.46 2.46 -0.62
N GLY A 134 -10.85 1.47 0.00
CA GLY A 134 -11.23 0.07 -0.18
C GLY A 134 -11.10 -0.71 1.12
N LYS A 135 -11.27 -2.02 1.03
CA LYS A 135 -11.15 -2.97 2.15
C LYS A 135 -9.93 -3.85 1.96
N GLU A 136 -9.07 -3.92 2.96
CA GLU A 136 -7.96 -4.87 2.94
C GLU A 136 -8.49 -6.31 2.94
N LEU A 137 -8.01 -7.15 2.01
CA LEU A 137 -8.51 -8.51 1.88
C LEU A 137 -8.23 -9.41 3.10
N LYS A 138 -7.24 -9.07 3.94
CA LYS A 138 -6.81 -9.91 5.06
C LYS A 138 -7.65 -9.72 6.33
N ASN A 139 -8.09 -8.49 6.60
CA ASN A 139 -8.75 -8.12 7.86
C ASN A 139 -10.00 -7.24 7.66
N SER A 140 -10.37 -6.93 6.41
CA SER A 140 -11.54 -6.10 6.06
C SER A 140 -11.55 -4.68 6.66
N GLN A 141 -10.38 -4.15 7.02
CA GLN A 141 -10.24 -2.76 7.44
C GLN A 141 -10.40 -1.81 6.25
N THR A 142 -11.04 -0.66 6.48
CA THR A 142 -11.10 0.44 5.52
C THR A 142 -9.69 1.01 5.32
N THR A 143 -9.26 1.17 4.08
CA THR A 143 -7.90 1.56 3.75
C THR A 143 -7.84 2.52 2.57
N LEU A 144 -6.80 3.35 2.58
CA LEU A 144 -6.29 4.03 1.39
C LEU A 144 -5.27 3.16 0.66
N LEU A 145 -5.06 3.46 -0.61
CA LEU A 145 -4.07 2.79 -1.44
C LEU A 145 -2.67 3.23 -0.98
N MET A 146 -1.85 2.28 -0.54
CA MET A 146 -0.49 2.59 -0.10
C MET A 146 0.46 1.40 -0.21
N GLY A 147 1.73 1.69 -0.45
CA GLY A 147 2.74 0.66 -0.56
C GLY A 147 4.14 1.17 -0.32
N TYR A 148 5.10 0.25 -0.31
CA TYR A 148 6.51 0.61 -0.24
C TYR A 148 6.96 1.35 -1.51
N ALA A 149 7.95 2.22 -1.33
CA ALA A 149 8.68 2.88 -2.40
C ALA A 149 10.16 2.45 -2.37
N LYS A 150 10.84 2.43 -3.51
CA LYS A 150 12.28 2.18 -3.54
C LYS A 150 13.04 3.46 -3.16
N LYS A 151 14.18 3.28 -2.48
CA LYS A 151 15.08 4.39 -2.19
C LYS A 151 15.65 4.95 -3.50
N LYS A 152 15.62 6.27 -3.68
CA LYS A 152 16.09 6.98 -4.90
C LYS A 152 15.29 6.65 -6.17
N GLU A 153 14.08 6.13 -6.04
CA GLU A 153 13.17 5.97 -7.18
C GLU A 153 12.41 7.27 -7.43
N ASP A 154 12.00 7.45 -8.68
CA ASP A 154 11.17 8.56 -9.07
C ASP A 154 9.80 8.51 -8.36
N ARG A 155 9.26 9.68 -8.00
CA ARG A 155 7.99 9.76 -7.28
C ARG A 155 6.83 9.26 -8.14
N GLU A 156 6.85 9.53 -9.45
CA GLU A 156 5.83 9.05 -10.38
C GLU A 156 5.82 7.52 -10.42
N ASP A 157 6.99 6.88 -10.45
CA ASP A 157 7.08 5.41 -10.38
C ASP A 157 6.54 4.84 -9.07
N SER A 158 6.74 5.56 -7.96
CA SER A 158 6.25 5.15 -6.65
C SER A 158 4.73 5.24 -6.57
N VAL A 159 4.14 6.32 -7.09
CA VAL A 159 2.68 6.51 -7.22
C VAL A 159 2.09 5.47 -8.17
N LEU A 160 2.69 5.30 -9.35
CA LEU A 160 2.22 4.40 -10.39
C LEU A 160 2.24 2.94 -9.93
N ARG A 161 3.25 2.55 -9.16
CA ARG A 161 3.31 1.23 -8.52
C ARG A 161 2.12 0.97 -7.60
N VAL A 162 1.74 1.94 -6.79
CA VAL A 162 0.58 1.81 -5.89
C VAL A 162 -0.70 1.68 -6.72
N LEU A 163 -0.87 2.51 -7.75
CA LEU A 163 -2.02 2.42 -8.67
C LEU A 163 -2.10 1.06 -9.38
N GLN A 164 -1.00 0.58 -9.94
CA GLN A 164 -0.95 -0.72 -10.62
C GLN A 164 -1.29 -1.89 -9.69
N GLN A 165 -0.93 -1.81 -8.40
CA GLN A 165 -1.11 -2.90 -7.45
C GLN A 165 -2.46 -2.86 -6.70
N GLU A 166 -2.98 -1.67 -6.43
CA GLU A 166 -4.09 -1.47 -5.47
C GLU A 166 -5.29 -0.74 -6.05
N PHE A 167 -5.11 -0.03 -7.18
CA PHE A 167 -6.22 0.57 -7.91
C PHE A 167 -6.76 -0.38 -8.99
N SER A 168 -5.95 -0.70 -10.02
CA SER A 168 -6.38 -1.63 -11.08
C SER A 168 -5.23 -2.44 -11.66
N LYS A 169 -5.18 -3.73 -11.30
CA LYS A 169 -4.29 -4.70 -11.91
C LYS A 169 -4.65 -4.95 -13.37
N GLU A 170 -5.93 -4.89 -13.74
CA GLU A 170 -6.38 -5.13 -15.11
C GLU A 170 -5.90 -4.04 -16.06
N LEU A 171 -6.03 -2.76 -15.67
CA LEU A 171 -5.49 -1.66 -16.47
C LEU A 171 -3.97 -1.74 -16.58
N ALA A 172 -3.29 -2.23 -15.54
CA ALA A 172 -1.85 -2.47 -15.57
C ALA A 172 -1.45 -3.63 -16.52
N ILE A 173 -2.15 -4.77 -16.44
CA ILE A 173 -1.95 -5.94 -17.33
C ILE A 173 -2.16 -5.55 -18.79
N ASN A 174 -3.18 -4.74 -19.06
CA ASN A 174 -3.48 -4.22 -20.39
C ASN A 174 -2.52 -3.09 -20.86
N GLY A 175 -1.52 -2.72 -20.06
CA GLY A 175 -0.50 -1.72 -20.39
C GLY A 175 -1.01 -0.27 -20.37
N LYS A 176 -2.23 -0.03 -19.88
CA LYS A 176 -2.82 1.33 -19.80
C LYS A 176 -2.23 2.16 -18.67
N MET A 177 -1.63 1.52 -17.67
CA MET A 177 -0.94 2.16 -16.53
C MET A 177 0.58 2.15 -16.65
N GLY A 178 1.15 2.08 -17.86
CA GLY A 178 2.56 2.41 -18.05
C GLY A 178 2.80 3.93 -17.94
N ARG A 179 4.05 4.37 -17.80
CA ARG A 179 4.41 5.82 -17.74
C ARG A 179 3.79 6.65 -18.87
N ASN A 180 3.69 6.08 -20.06
CA ASN A 180 3.10 6.72 -21.25
C ASN A 180 1.68 6.23 -21.57
N GLY A 181 1.08 5.50 -20.63
CA GLY A 181 -0.21 4.85 -20.79
C GLY A 181 -1.38 5.84 -20.80
N GLU A 182 -2.49 5.42 -21.40
CA GLU A 182 -3.72 6.20 -21.54
C GLU A 182 -4.26 6.69 -20.18
N PHE A 183 -4.16 5.87 -19.13
CA PHE A 183 -4.62 6.21 -17.79
C PHE A 183 -3.79 7.34 -17.18
N VAL A 184 -2.46 7.22 -17.25
CA VAL A 184 -1.53 8.18 -16.63
C VAL A 184 -1.66 9.58 -17.24
N LYS A 185 -1.99 9.67 -18.53
CA LYS A 185 -2.21 10.95 -19.23
C LYS A 185 -3.48 11.68 -18.79
N GLN A 186 -4.44 10.99 -18.18
CA GLN A 186 -5.74 11.54 -17.80
C GLN A 186 -5.80 11.94 -16.33
N VAL A 187 -5.03 11.28 -15.47
CA VAL A 187 -5.04 11.55 -14.02
C VAL A 187 -4.12 12.71 -13.68
N VAL A 188 -4.55 13.54 -12.73
CA VAL A 188 -3.72 14.64 -12.20
C VAL A 188 -3.19 14.23 -10.84
N VAL A 189 -1.87 14.22 -10.69
CA VAL A 189 -1.19 13.95 -9.41
C VAL A 189 -0.42 15.18 -9.00
N ASP A 190 -0.56 15.56 -7.73
CA ASP A 190 0.24 16.66 -7.18
C ASP A 190 1.74 16.28 -7.22
N LYS A 191 2.59 17.23 -7.63
CA LYS A 191 4.03 16.98 -7.81
C LYS A 191 4.75 16.74 -6.49
N GLU A 192 4.29 17.43 -5.44
CA GLU A 192 4.81 17.31 -4.08
C GLU A 192 3.80 16.57 -3.21
N PRO A 193 4.26 15.73 -2.27
CA PRO A 193 3.36 15.16 -1.28
C PRO A 193 2.81 16.27 -0.40
N PHE A 194 1.53 16.21 -0.04
CA PHE A 194 0.97 17.18 0.88
C PHE A 194 1.32 16.84 2.33
N MET A 195 1.71 15.61 2.66
CA MET A 195 2.18 15.26 4.00
C MET A 195 3.16 14.09 3.99
N PHE A 196 3.90 13.95 5.08
CA PHE A 196 4.73 12.80 5.39
C PHE A 196 4.23 12.16 6.69
N LEU A 197 4.01 10.86 6.69
CA LEU A 197 3.60 10.11 7.87
C LEU A 197 4.61 9.00 8.18
N ASP A 198 5.16 9.03 9.39
CA ASP A 198 6.02 7.98 9.88
C ASP A 198 5.16 6.87 10.52
N ILE A 199 5.08 5.73 9.83
CA ILE A 199 4.38 4.52 10.27
C ILE A 199 5.39 3.39 10.43
N THR A 200 5.51 2.87 11.65
CA THR A 200 6.58 1.94 12.04
C THR A 200 7.97 2.50 11.74
N ASP A 201 8.78 1.84 10.92
CA ASP A 201 10.09 2.33 10.45
C ASP A 201 10.03 2.93 9.02
N VAL A 202 8.83 3.26 8.55
CA VAL A 202 8.55 3.72 7.18
C VAL A 202 8.11 5.17 7.17
N ARG A 203 8.75 6.00 6.36
CA ARG A 203 8.25 7.34 6.02
C ARG A 203 7.39 7.26 4.77
N VAL A 204 6.09 7.51 4.94
CA VAL A 204 5.09 7.47 3.88
C VAL A 204 4.89 8.87 3.34
N MET A 205 5.15 9.05 2.05
CA MET A 205 4.83 10.27 1.31
C MET A 205 3.38 10.18 0.83
N VAL A 206 2.57 11.17 1.14
CA VAL A 206 1.15 11.13 0.81
C VAL A 206 0.85 12.13 -0.28
N PHE A 207 0.32 11.65 -1.40
CA PHE A 207 -0.02 12.46 -2.56
C PHE A 207 -1.53 12.54 -2.72
N ARG A 208 -1.99 13.68 -3.22
CA ARG A 208 -3.33 13.81 -3.76
C ARG A 208 -3.32 13.41 -5.23
N LEU A 209 -4.32 12.66 -5.64
CA LEU A 209 -4.58 12.31 -7.03
C LEU A 209 -6.04 12.61 -7.35
N MET A 210 -6.27 13.32 -8.44
CA MET A 210 -7.61 13.63 -8.95
C MET A 210 -7.93 12.72 -10.13
N LEU A 211 -9.05 12.00 -10.02
CA LEU A 211 -9.60 11.16 -11.08
C LEU A 211 -10.66 11.95 -11.86
N PRO A 212 -10.51 12.06 -13.19
CA PRO A 212 -11.59 12.53 -14.04
C PRO A 212 -12.84 11.65 -13.89
N ASP A 213 -14.03 12.22 -14.06
CA ASP A 213 -15.31 11.53 -13.89
C ASP A 213 -15.40 10.20 -14.65
N LYS A 214 -14.82 10.14 -15.86
CA LYS A 214 -14.79 8.94 -16.71
C LYS A 214 -14.04 7.77 -16.07
N LEU A 215 -13.13 8.04 -15.15
CA LEU A 215 -12.30 7.07 -14.42
C LEU A 215 -12.80 6.83 -12.98
N CYS A 216 -13.88 7.49 -12.56
CA CYS A 216 -14.52 7.26 -11.27
C CYS A 216 -15.43 6.01 -11.25
N ASN A 217 -15.58 5.30 -12.37
CA ASN A 217 -16.32 4.04 -12.40
C ASN A 217 -15.57 2.95 -11.61
N LEU A 218 -16.12 2.54 -10.48
CA LEU A 218 -15.53 1.54 -9.58
C LEU A 218 -15.36 0.16 -10.22
N SER A 219 -16.05 -0.15 -11.32
CA SER A 219 -15.90 -1.43 -12.03
C SER A 219 -14.50 -1.64 -12.63
N ILE A 220 -13.70 -0.57 -12.76
CA ILE A 220 -12.31 -0.68 -13.23
C ILE A 220 -11.35 -1.06 -12.10
N CYS A 221 -11.79 -0.97 -10.85
CA CYS A 221 -10.95 -1.25 -9.69
C CYS A 221 -10.78 -2.77 -9.54
N SER A 222 -9.53 -3.22 -9.55
CA SER A 222 -9.18 -4.63 -9.43
C SER A 222 -7.85 -4.79 -8.72
N SER A 223 -7.79 -5.58 -7.64
CA SER A 223 -6.56 -5.79 -6.88
C SER A 223 -6.57 -7.12 -6.13
N HIS A 224 -5.37 -7.67 -5.92
CA HIS A 224 -5.15 -8.82 -5.04
C HIS A 224 -4.90 -8.41 -3.58
N LYS A 225 -4.97 -7.12 -3.25
CA LYS A 225 -4.71 -6.59 -1.91
C LYS A 225 -5.90 -5.84 -1.31
N VAL A 226 -6.60 -5.08 -2.14
CA VAL A 226 -7.72 -4.21 -1.76
C VAL A 226 -8.96 -4.62 -2.56
N ALA A 227 -10.12 -4.69 -1.92
CA ALA A 227 -11.39 -5.00 -2.56
C ALA A 227 -12.47 -3.99 -2.13
N ASN A 228 -13.66 -4.06 -2.75
CA ASN A 228 -14.82 -3.24 -2.41
C ASN A 228 -14.47 -1.73 -2.39
N HIS A 229 -13.83 -1.27 -3.46
CA HIS A 229 -13.50 0.15 -3.61
C HIS A 229 -14.78 0.99 -3.61
N ALA A 230 -14.75 2.13 -2.94
CA ALA A 230 -15.86 3.08 -2.88
C ALA A 230 -15.33 4.49 -2.65
N PHE A 231 -15.98 5.47 -3.24
CA PHE A 231 -15.80 6.87 -2.86
C PHE A 231 -16.65 7.15 -1.61
N VAL A 232 -15.99 7.58 -0.54
CA VAL A 232 -16.62 7.83 0.75
C VAL A 232 -16.40 9.30 1.14
N PRO A 233 -17.42 10.00 1.67
CA PRO A 233 -17.24 11.35 2.19
C PRO A 233 -16.18 11.37 3.29
N LEU A 234 -15.31 12.38 3.26
CA LEU A 234 -14.24 12.56 4.24
C LEU A 234 -14.77 12.58 5.67
N GLU A 235 -15.87 13.30 5.91
CA GLU A 235 -16.54 13.39 7.21
C GLU A 235 -16.99 12.02 7.74
N ALA A 236 -17.47 11.14 6.85
CA ALA A 236 -17.92 9.80 7.25
C ALA A 236 -16.75 8.90 7.67
N LEU A 237 -15.54 9.17 7.15
CA LEU A 237 -14.34 8.42 7.50
C LEU A 237 -13.75 8.86 8.86
N GLU A 238 -13.92 10.12 9.27
CA GLU A 238 -13.40 10.58 10.57
C GLU A 238 -13.95 9.80 11.77
N GLY A 239 -15.18 9.27 11.65
CA GLY A 239 -15.84 8.44 12.64
C GLY A 239 -15.67 6.93 12.46
N ASP A 240 -15.04 6.46 11.38
CA ASP A 240 -14.91 5.02 11.09
C ASP A 240 -13.88 4.36 12.00
N ARG A 241 -14.38 3.52 12.94
CA ARG A 241 -13.55 2.77 13.89
C ARG A 241 -12.81 1.59 13.23
N ASN A 242 -13.15 1.23 12.00
CA ASN A 242 -12.56 0.13 11.26
C ASN A 242 -11.54 0.62 10.21
N LEU A 243 -11.04 1.85 10.33
CA LEU A 243 -9.93 2.32 9.52
C LEU A 243 -8.64 1.60 9.90
N ARG A 244 -7.85 1.24 8.89
CA ARG A 244 -6.49 0.78 9.10
C ARG A 244 -5.68 1.88 9.78
N GLU A 245 -4.85 1.49 10.73
CA GLU A 245 -3.93 2.39 11.41
C GLU A 245 -3.06 3.19 10.41
N GLY A 246 -2.84 4.46 10.71
CA GLY A 246 -2.19 5.43 9.82
C GLY A 246 -3.15 6.11 8.82
N VAL A 247 -4.32 5.53 8.52
CA VAL A 247 -5.27 6.15 7.58
C VAL A 247 -5.97 7.36 8.20
N VAL A 248 -6.32 7.30 9.49
CA VAL A 248 -6.98 8.41 10.20
C VAL A 248 -6.11 9.67 10.17
N GLU A 249 -4.81 9.52 10.39
CA GLU A 249 -3.84 10.60 10.36
C GLU A 249 -3.70 11.20 8.95
N ILE A 250 -3.73 10.34 7.92
CA ILE A 250 -3.72 10.79 6.53
C ILE A 250 -4.96 11.62 6.20
N LEU A 251 -6.15 11.12 6.56
CA LEU A 251 -7.42 11.79 6.26
C LEU A 251 -7.55 13.12 7.00
N ARG A 252 -7.12 13.19 8.26
CA ARG A 252 -7.06 14.44 9.01
C ARG A 252 -6.10 15.44 8.35
N GLY A 253 -4.90 14.98 7.99
CA GLY A 253 -3.93 15.81 7.27
C GLY A 253 -4.47 16.30 5.92
N TYR A 254 -5.27 15.48 5.25
CA TYR A 254 -5.95 15.86 4.02
C TYR A 254 -7.04 16.93 4.25
N GLY A 255 -7.85 16.81 5.30
CA GLY A 255 -8.83 17.83 5.68
C GLY A 255 -8.17 19.18 5.99
N GLU A 256 -7.04 19.17 6.72
CA GLU A 256 -6.23 20.38 6.95
C GLU A 256 -5.68 20.97 5.64
N TYR A 257 -5.22 20.11 4.73
CA TYR A 257 -4.75 20.52 3.40
C TYR A 257 -5.87 21.19 2.59
N LEU A 258 -7.09 20.64 2.58
CA LEU A 258 -8.25 21.25 1.92
C LEU A 258 -8.63 22.61 2.52
N GLY A 259 -8.54 22.75 3.85
CA GLY A 259 -8.84 23.99 4.56
C GLY A 259 -7.80 25.10 4.37
N SER A 260 -6.60 24.78 3.88
CA SER A 260 -5.51 25.74 3.72
C SER A 260 -5.75 26.67 2.51
N LYS A 261 -6.33 27.84 2.76
CA LYS A 261 -6.81 28.77 1.72
C LYS A 261 -5.76 29.45 0.84
N ASN A 262 -4.46 29.17 0.91
CA ASN A 262 -3.44 30.00 0.23
C ASN A 262 -2.11 29.27 -0.12
N HIS A 263 -2.16 28.21 -0.95
CA HIS A 263 -1.04 27.69 -1.78
C HIS A 263 0.36 27.46 -1.15
N LEU A 264 0.52 27.58 0.16
CA LEU A 264 1.75 27.38 0.93
C LEU A 264 1.50 26.35 2.02
N TYR A 265 0.82 25.25 1.69
CA TYR A 265 0.76 24.12 2.60
C TYR A 265 2.15 23.47 2.63
N GLU A 266 2.89 23.74 3.70
CA GLU A 266 4.15 23.05 3.96
C GLU A 266 3.86 21.62 4.41
N PRO A 267 4.36 20.60 3.70
CA PRO A 267 4.11 19.21 4.06
C PRO A 267 4.64 18.90 5.46
N ARG A 268 3.73 18.61 6.38
CA ARG A 268 4.08 18.24 7.76
C ARG A 268 4.61 16.82 7.82
N ILE A 269 5.59 16.61 8.69
CA ILE A 269 6.01 15.27 9.11
C ILE A 269 5.25 14.95 10.40
N SER A 270 4.42 13.92 10.35
CA SER A 270 3.64 13.44 11.48
C SER A 270 4.06 12.01 11.85
N SER A 271 3.89 11.66 13.12
CA SER A 271 4.02 10.27 13.59
C SER A 271 2.65 9.62 13.62
N SER A 272 2.57 8.34 13.28
CA SER A 272 1.34 7.57 13.48
C SER A 272 1.08 7.29 14.96
N ARG A 273 -0.19 7.09 15.33
CA ARG A 273 -0.63 6.71 16.68
C ARG A 273 0.01 5.40 17.15
N ILE A 274 0.24 4.44 16.25
CA ILE A 274 0.98 3.20 16.58
C ILE A 274 2.36 3.56 17.12
N ASN A 275 3.12 4.39 16.39
CA ASN A 275 4.46 4.77 16.80
C ASN A 275 4.44 5.53 18.13
N GLU A 276 3.51 6.47 18.29
CA GLU A 276 3.37 7.25 19.53
C GLU A 276 3.10 6.34 20.74
N LYS A 277 2.15 5.40 20.62
CA LYS A 277 1.82 4.46 21.70
C LYS A 277 3.00 3.56 22.08
N LEU A 278 3.69 3.00 21.08
CA LEU A 278 4.84 2.14 21.31
C LEU A 278 6.01 2.90 21.92
N LEU A 279 6.26 4.14 21.48
CA LEU A 279 7.30 5.00 22.03
C LEU A 279 7.01 5.41 23.47
N ALA A 280 5.78 5.80 23.78
CA ALA A 280 5.38 6.15 25.15
C ALA A 280 5.64 5.00 26.13
N PHE A 281 5.39 3.76 25.69
CA PHE A 281 5.70 2.58 26.49
C PHE A 281 7.20 2.37 26.72
N VAL A 282 8.02 2.58 25.69
CA VAL A 282 9.48 2.44 25.78
C VAL A 282 10.06 3.51 26.71
N GLU A 283 9.59 4.76 26.57
CA GLU A 283 9.98 5.88 27.43
C GLU A 283 9.56 5.67 28.89
N ALA A 284 8.43 5.02 29.16
CA ALA A 284 8.00 4.69 30.53
C ALA A 284 8.81 3.56 31.20
N ARG A 285 9.63 2.81 30.45
CA ARG A 285 10.50 1.74 30.98
C ARG A 285 11.96 2.17 31.16
N GLY A 286 12.37 3.27 30.54
CA GLY A 286 13.72 3.83 30.63
C GLY A 286 13.87 4.75 31.82
#